data_AF-A0A535FEK0-F1
#
_entry.id   AF-A0A535FEK0-F1
#
_cell.length_a   1.000
_cell.length_b   1.000
_cell.length_c   1.000
_cell.angle_alpha   90.00
_cell.angle_beta   90.00
_cell.angle_gamma   90.00
#
_symmetry.space_group_name_H-M   'P 1'
#
loop_
_entity.id
_entity.type
_entity.pdbx_description
1 polymer ?
#
loop_
_entity_poly.entity_id
_entity_poly.type
_entity_poly.pdbx_seq_one_letter_code
_entity_poly.pdbx_strand_id
1 'polypeptide(L)'
;MPVLSIGRGPESGLPLPHALVSRRHAELRTGPQGPILTDLGSSNGTFIGKERLLPNQPRVLVDGTVFRIGPYTLTYQASKPAAHPAEPEDERQPERPEQPEPELPTVAVAPAPAPAPVPVRVPVLSGPPQAIKPAPGSLAGEPDGIYRRYLPDIFQENDFLRRFLHIFEDIWEPLEQRQDHIAMYFDPRTCPVSFLPWLASWLDLSFNTHWPEARRRRLLEQAMELYSWRGTRYGLVRMIEVCTGLTPVITESPSQPFVFHIRIALPPGFFGEPIDKALIEELIQAHKPAHAGYVLEVTT
;
A
#
# COMPACT_ATOMS: atom_id res chain seq x y z
N MET A 1 34.49 18.42 -9.29
CA MET A 1 33.80 17.20 -8.82
C MET A 1 32.58 16.97 -9.69
N PRO A 2 32.46 15.81 -10.36
CA PRO A 2 31.21 15.40 -11.01
C PRO A 2 30.08 15.29 -9.98
N VAL A 3 28.86 15.63 -10.39
CA VAL A 3 27.64 15.48 -9.60
C VAL A 3 26.57 14.85 -10.48
N LEU A 4 26.06 13.70 -10.08
CA LEU A 4 24.95 13.00 -10.74
C LEU A 4 23.66 13.32 -9.98
N SER A 5 22.73 14.05 -10.60
CA SER A 5 21.39 14.31 -10.06
C SER A 5 20.51 13.07 -10.22
N ILE A 6 19.82 12.67 -9.16
CA ILE A 6 18.91 11.52 -9.13
C ILE A 6 17.50 12.02 -8.80
N GLY A 7 16.49 11.64 -9.59
CA GLY A 7 15.12 12.11 -9.37
C GLY A 7 14.16 11.83 -10.52
N ARG A 8 12.90 12.25 -10.38
CA ARG A 8 11.86 12.09 -11.41
C ARG A 8 11.93 13.14 -12.52
N GLY A 9 12.54 14.29 -12.28
CA GLY A 9 12.58 15.38 -13.26
C GLY A 9 13.48 15.03 -14.45
N PRO A 10 13.16 15.49 -15.67
CA PRO A 10 14.03 15.31 -16.85
C PRO A 10 15.42 15.97 -16.67
N GLU A 11 15.58 16.87 -15.69
CA GLU A 11 16.85 17.43 -15.22
C GLU A 11 17.74 16.47 -14.39
N SER A 12 17.33 15.20 -14.26
CA SER A 12 18.06 14.17 -13.49
C SER A 12 19.00 13.38 -14.40
N GLY A 13 20.30 13.38 -14.10
CA GLY A 13 21.29 12.55 -14.80
C GLY A 13 21.08 11.04 -14.58
N LEU A 14 20.38 10.65 -13.50
CA LEU A 14 19.74 9.35 -13.35
C LEU A 14 18.22 9.55 -13.20
N PRO A 15 17.44 9.46 -14.30
CA PRO A 15 16.00 9.68 -14.28
C PRO A 15 15.27 8.44 -13.72
N LEU A 16 14.47 8.66 -12.69
CA LEU A 16 13.68 7.65 -11.97
C LEU A 16 12.18 8.04 -12.04
N PRO A 17 11.48 7.74 -13.16
CA PRO A 17 10.17 8.32 -13.48
C PRO A 17 9.00 7.67 -12.71
N HIS A 18 8.95 7.86 -11.39
CA HIS A 18 7.88 7.32 -10.53
C HIS A 18 7.36 8.34 -9.50
N ALA A 19 6.05 8.34 -9.24
CA ALA A 19 5.38 9.35 -8.40
C ALA A 19 5.99 9.51 -6.99
N LEU A 20 6.46 8.41 -6.38
CA LEU A 20 7.14 8.42 -5.08
C LEU A 20 8.55 9.04 -5.11
N VAL A 21 9.07 9.44 -6.27
CA VAL A 21 10.37 10.07 -6.44
C VAL A 21 10.17 11.58 -6.69
N SER A 22 10.70 12.41 -5.79
CA SER A 22 10.79 13.86 -5.94
C SER A 22 11.55 14.27 -7.22
N ARG A 23 11.23 15.44 -7.80
CA ARG A 23 11.82 15.91 -9.08
C ARG A 23 13.35 15.90 -9.05
N ARG A 24 13.92 16.51 -8.03
CA ARG A 24 15.28 16.28 -7.53
C ARG A 24 15.10 15.51 -6.21
N HIS A 25 15.68 14.32 -6.09
CA HIS A 25 15.50 13.42 -4.93
C HIS A 25 16.80 13.28 -4.14
N ALA A 26 17.89 12.97 -4.83
CA ALA A 26 19.22 12.82 -4.26
C ALA A 26 20.27 13.33 -5.25
N GLU A 27 21.50 13.47 -4.78
CA GLU A 27 22.68 13.66 -5.62
C GLU A 27 23.80 12.70 -5.20
N LEU A 28 24.55 12.21 -6.19
CA LEU A 28 25.76 11.42 -5.99
C LEU A 28 26.96 12.24 -6.46
N ARG A 29 27.87 12.57 -5.53
CA ARG A 29 29.11 13.30 -5.80
C ARG A 29 30.29 12.35 -5.74
N THR A 30 31.20 12.40 -6.72
CA THR A 30 32.50 11.73 -6.60
C THR A 30 33.56 12.70 -6.10
N GLY A 31 34.21 12.35 -4.99
CA GLY A 31 35.26 13.14 -4.35
C GLY A 31 36.47 12.27 -3.93
N PRO A 32 37.52 12.89 -3.37
CA PRO A 32 38.76 12.18 -3.00
C PRO A 32 38.60 11.19 -1.84
N GLN A 33 37.50 11.27 -1.08
CA GLN A 33 37.13 10.32 -0.04
C GLN A 33 36.14 9.23 -0.53
N GLY A 34 35.87 9.18 -1.83
CA GLY A 34 34.97 8.22 -2.46
C GLY A 34 33.66 8.83 -3.00
N PRO A 35 32.70 7.97 -3.38
CA PRO A 35 31.34 8.37 -3.77
C PRO A 35 30.51 8.77 -2.55
N ILE A 36 29.82 9.91 -2.61
CA ILE A 36 29.00 10.47 -1.53
C ILE A 36 27.59 10.67 -2.05
N LEU A 37 26.63 9.97 -1.44
CA LEU A 37 25.19 10.09 -1.70
C LEU A 37 24.56 11.03 -0.66
N THR A 38 23.76 11.99 -1.14
CA THR A 38 23.04 12.94 -0.28
C THR A 38 21.57 13.01 -0.71
N ASP A 39 20.63 12.77 0.21
CA ASP A 39 19.21 13.00 -0.01
C ASP A 39 18.92 14.52 0.05
N LEU A 40 18.21 15.07 -0.93
CA LEU A 40 17.99 16.52 -1.08
C LEU A 40 16.72 17.01 -0.36
N GLY A 41 16.28 16.34 0.70
CA GLY A 41 15.00 16.61 1.35
C GLY A 41 13.82 15.99 0.59
N SER A 42 14.02 14.76 0.10
CA SER A 42 13.01 14.06 -0.67
C SER A 42 11.80 13.66 0.18
N SER A 43 10.61 13.68 -0.44
CA SER A 43 9.34 13.49 0.26
C SER A 43 9.25 12.12 0.94
N ASN A 44 9.71 11.07 0.26
CA ASN A 44 9.63 9.69 0.74
C ASN A 44 10.96 9.15 1.31
N GLY A 45 12.09 9.81 1.05
CA GLY A 45 13.41 9.44 1.55
C GLY A 45 14.18 8.47 0.67
N THR A 46 15.50 8.65 0.69
CA THR A 46 16.51 7.67 0.29
C THR A 46 16.82 6.73 1.48
N PHE A 47 16.90 5.42 1.22
CA PHE A 47 17.18 4.41 2.26
C PHE A 47 18.42 3.58 1.92
N ILE A 48 19.20 3.16 2.92
CA ILE A 48 20.24 2.13 2.80
C ILE A 48 19.85 0.96 3.70
N GLY A 49 19.55 -0.20 3.10
CA GLY A 49 18.91 -1.31 3.82
C GLY A 49 17.61 -0.89 4.50
N LYS A 50 17.61 -0.78 5.83
CA LYS A 50 16.48 -0.30 6.66
C LYS A 50 16.65 1.14 7.17
N GLU A 51 17.83 1.74 7.03
CA GLU A 51 18.15 3.09 7.52
C GLU A 51 17.66 4.14 6.49
N ARG A 52 16.91 5.16 6.92
CA ARG A 52 16.60 6.33 6.08
C ARG A 52 17.70 7.38 6.26
N LEU A 53 18.26 7.89 5.16
CA LEU A 53 19.20 9.00 5.22
C LEU A 53 18.48 10.29 5.66
N LEU A 54 19.10 11.06 6.55
CA LEU A 54 18.54 12.36 6.94
C LEU A 54 18.68 13.38 5.79
N PRO A 55 17.72 14.30 5.61
CA PRO A 55 17.81 15.36 4.61
C PRO A 55 19.12 16.14 4.66
N ASN A 56 19.79 16.26 3.52
CA ASN A 56 21.08 16.91 3.32
C ASN A 56 22.26 16.31 4.10
N GLN A 57 22.11 15.12 4.70
CA GLN A 57 23.22 14.41 5.35
C GLN A 57 24.03 13.61 4.31
N PRO A 58 25.34 13.88 4.12
CA PRO A 58 26.16 13.14 3.18
C PRO A 58 26.51 11.75 3.72
N ARG A 59 26.37 10.70 2.89
CA ARG A 59 26.74 9.31 3.23
C ARG A 59 27.69 8.76 2.17
N VAL A 60 28.88 8.32 2.60
CA VAL A 60 29.83 7.63 1.72
C VAL A 60 29.26 6.26 1.32
N LEU A 61 29.34 5.91 0.04
CA LEU A 61 28.99 4.57 -0.44
C LEU A 61 30.24 3.70 -0.54
N VAL A 62 30.09 2.42 -0.22
CA VAL A 62 31.09 1.36 -0.45
C VAL A 62 30.68 0.56 -1.70
N ASP A 63 31.62 -0.07 -2.39
CA ASP A 63 31.31 -1.00 -3.47
C ASP A 63 30.27 -2.07 -3.03
N GLY A 64 29.30 -2.37 -3.89
CA GLY A 64 28.17 -3.23 -3.59
C GLY A 64 27.07 -2.62 -2.69
N THR A 65 27.16 -1.34 -2.28
CA THR A 65 26.13 -0.72 -1.41
C THR A 65 24.78 -0.64 -2.10
N VAL A 66 23.77 -1.30 -1.54
CA VAL A 66 22.38 -1.27 -2.02
C VAL A 66 21.59 -0.18 -1.30
N PHE A 67 20.97 0.72 -2.07
CA PHE A 67 20.13 1.80 -1.60
C PHE A 67 18.80 1.87 -2.37
N ARG A 68 17.76 2.45 -1.78
CA ARG A 68 16.39 2.48 -2.33
C ARG A 68 15.86 3.91 -2.43
N ILE A 69 15.30 4.24 -3.59
CA ILE A 69 14.65 5.52 -3.90
C ILE A 69 13.26 5.23 -4.48
N GLY A 70 12.22 5.46 -3.67
CA GLY A 70 10.85 5.06 -4.02
C GLY A 70 10.72 3.54 -4.25
N PRO A 71 10.29 3.09 -5.45
CA PRO A 71 10.24 1.67 -5.80
C PRO A 71 11.59 1.12 -6.30
N TYR A 72 12.53 1.99 -6.66
CA TYR A 72 13.80 1.58 -7.29
C TYR A 72 14.80 1.14 -6.23
N THR A 73 15.31 -0.08 -6.38
CA THR A 73 16.49 -0.57 -5.66
C THR A 73 17.70 -0.41 -6.56
N LEU A 74 18.74 0.25 -6.06
CA LEU A 74 19.94 0.64 -6.79
C LEU A 74 21.17 0.09 -6.05
N THR A 75 22.10 -0.50 -6.80
CA THR A 75 23.38 -0.96 -6.25
C THR A 75 24.48 -0.06 -6.77
N TYR A 76 25.24 0.56 -5.87
CA TYR A 76 26.49 1.21 -6.27
C TYR A 76 27.55 0.15 -6.57
N GLN A 77 28.19 0.27 -7.74
CA GLN A 77 29.35 -0.52 -8.11
C GLN A 77 30.51 0.41 -8.44
N ALA A 78 31.68 0.17 -7.84
CA ALA A 78 32.91 0.87 -8.16
C ALA A 78 33.50 0.27 -9.43
N SER A 79 33.41 0.98 -10.54
CA SER A 79 34.10 0.59 -11.77
C SER A 79 35.62 0.60 -11.54
N LYS A 80 36.21 -0.58 -11.34
CA LYS A 80 37.66 -0.78 -11.40
C LYS A 80 38.13 -0.20 -12.74
N PRO A 81 39.04 0.79 -12.77
CA PRO A 81 39.48 1.37 -14.03
C PRO A 81 40.12 0.28 -14.87
N ALA A 82 39.57 0.04 -16.06
CA ALA A 82 40.18 -0.83 -17.03
C ALA A 82 41.57 -0.26 -17.37
N ALA A 83 42.60 -1.10 -17.25
CA ALA A 83 43.91 -0.73 -17.77
C ALA A 83 43.78 -0.50 -19.28
N HIS A 84 44.51 0.49 -19.80
CA HIS A 84 44.56 0.77 -21.24
C HIS A 84 44.90 -0.52 -22.00
N PRO A 85 44.10 -0.94 -23.00
CA PRO A 85 44.58 -1.84 -24.02
C PRO A 85 45.64 -1.08 -24.81
N ALA A 86 46.90 -1.53 -24.70
CA ALA A 86 47.89 -1.24 -25.71
C ALA A 86 47.80 -2.34 -26.77
N GLU A 87 47.74 -1.96 -28.04
CA GLU A 87 48.09 -2.84 -29.16
C GLU A 87 49.61 -3.12 -29.07
N PRO A 88 50.10 -4.33 -29.42
CA PRO A 88 50.10 -4.75 -30.82
C PRO A 88 49.79 -6.25 -31.12
N GLU A 89 49.43 -6.48 -32.39
CA GLU A 89 49.89 -7.55 -33.32
C GLU A 89 50.37 -8.92 -32.76
N ASP A 90 49.75 -10.04 -33.19
CA ASP A 90 50.29 -10.93 -34.27
C ASP A 90 49.42 -12.21 -34.52
N GLU A 91 49.71 -12.96 -35.59
CA GLU A 91 49.00 -14.14 -36.16
C GLU A 91 48.85 -15.40 -35.26
N ARG A 92 47.66 -16.06 -35.25
CA ARG A 92 47.40 -17.45 -35.76
C ARG A 92 46.02 -18.10 -35.41
N GLN A 93 45.59 -19.01 -36.29
CA GLN A 93 44.55 -20.08 -36.16
C GLN A 93 45.20 -21.44 -36.55
N PRO A 94 44.55 -22.65 -36.57
CA PRO A 94 43.17 -23.10 -36.24
C PRO A 94 43.16 -24.10 -35.05
N GLU A 95 42.28 -25.11 -34.79
CA GLU A 95 41.09 -25.81 -35.36
C GLU A 95 40.02 -25.92 -34.21
N ARG A 96 38.68 -26.02 -34.36
CA ARG A 96 37.78 -26.96 -35.08
C ARG A 96 37.66 -28.36 -34.39
N PRO A 97 36.48 -29.03 -34.35
CA PRO A 97 35.09 -28.56 -34.28
C PRO A 97 34.29 -29.16 -33.09
N GLU A 98 33.12 -28.59 -32.78
CA GLU A 98 32.05 -29.29 -32.02
C GLU A 98 30.84 -29.61 -32.92
N GLN A 99 30.06 -30.61 -32.53
CA GLN A 99 28.91 -31.15 -33.27
C GLN A 99 27.57 -30.60 -32.71
N PRO A 100 26.50 -30.49 -33.52
CA PRO A 100 25.22 -29.95 -33.07
C PRO A 100 24.33 -31.00 -32.39
N GLU A 101 23.79 -30.66 -31.22
CA GLU A 101 22.67 -31.34 -30.56
C GLU A 101 21.58 -30.30 -30.15
N PRO A 102 20.33 -30.74 -29.87
CA PRO A 102 19.20 -30.19 -30.62
C PRO A 102 18.45 -29.00 -29.99
N GLU A 103 17.84 -28.19 -30.85
CA GLU A 103 16.90 -27.14 -30.44
C GLU A 103 15.63 -27.74 -29.82
N LEU A 104 15.39 -27.46 -28.53
CA LEU A 104 14.05 -27.57 -27.95
C LEU A 104 13.21 -26.35 -28.38
N PRO A 105 11.96 -26.55 -28.84
CA PRO A 105 11.17 -25.47 -29.41
C PRO A 105 10.81 -24.43 -28.35
N THR A 106 11.41 -23.24 -28.47
CA THR A 106 11.01 -22.08 -27.65
C THR A 106 9.65 -21.59 -28.11
N VAL A 107 8.59 -22.07 -27.45
CA VAL A 107 7.25 -21.48 -27.55
C VAL A 107 7.35 -20.08 -26.96
N ALA A 108 7.37 -19.08 -27.84
CA ALA A 108 7.39 -17.67 -27.45
C ALA A 108 6.04 -17.29 -26.80
N VAL A 109 5.91 -17.56 -25.51
CA VAL A 109 4.88 -16.93 -24.66
C VAL A 109 5.22 -15.45 -24.59
N ALA A 110 4.65 -14.68 -25.51
CA ALA A 110 4.69 -13.23 -25.46
C ALA A 110 4.17 -12.80 -24.08
N PRO A 111 4.86 -11.87 -23.37
CA PRO A 111 4.38 -11.40 -22.09
C PRO A 111 2.99 -10.80 -22.29
N ALA A 112 2.00 -11.33 -21.56
CA ALA A 112 0.66 -10.78 -21.57
C ALA A 112 0.74 -9.28 -21.26
N PRO A 113 0.04 -8.41 -22.01
CA PRO A 113 0.15 -6.97 -21.83
C PRO A 113 -0.17 -6.64 -20.38
N ALA A 114 0.74 -5.92 -19.72
CA ALA A 114 0.56 -5.51 -18.33
C ALA A 114 -0.81 -4.82 -18.20
N PRO A 115 -1.62 -5.18 -17.18
CA PRO A 115 -2.96 -4.62 -17.06
C PRO A 115 -2.85 -3.10 -17.04
N ALA A 116 -3.54 -2.45 -17.98
CA ALA A 116 -3.51 -1.00 -18.11
C ALA A 116 -3.81 -0.38 -16.74
N PRO A 117 -3.07 0.65 -16.29
CA PRO A 117 -3.15 1.14 -14.92
C PRO A 117 -4.59 1.57 -14.65
N VAL A 118 -5.30 0.77 -13.85
CA VAL A 118 -6.69 1.03 -13.49
C VAL A 118 -6.70 2.40 -12.86
N PRO A 119 -7.36 3.41 -13.47
CA PRO A 119 -7.27 4.76 -12.98
C PRO A 119 -7.81 4.76 -11.56
N VAL A 120 -6.97 5.17 -10.60
CA VAL A 120 -7.39 5.33 -9.21
C VAL A 120 -8.46 6.41 -9.21
N ARG A 121 -9.72 5.97 -9.28
CA ARG A 121 -10.89 6.78 -9.04
C ARG A 121 -10.86 7.16 -7.57
N VAL A 122 -10.11 8.23 -7.26
CA VAL A 122 -10.45 9.11 -6.15
C VAL A 122 -11.96 9.28 -6.20
N PRO A 123 -12.70 8.87 -5.16
CA PRO A 123 -14.14 9.00 -5.18
C PRO A 123 -14.45 10.49 -5.28
N VAL A 124 -14.96 10.91 -6.43
CA VAL A 124 -15.58 12.22 -6.57
C VAL A 124 -16.68 12.24 -5.52
N LEU A 125 -16.58 13.19 -4.58
CA LEU A 125 -17.66 13.47 -3.65
C LEU A 125 -18.81 14.07 -4.47
N SER A 126 -19.69 13.18 -4.93
CA SER A 126 -20.70 13.47 -5.95
C SER A 126 -21.79 14.37 -5.38
N GLY A 127 -21.62 15.67 -5.60
CA GLY A 127 -22.49 16.73 -5.09
C GLY A 127 -22.03 17.31 -3.75
N PRO A 128 -22.63 18.42 -3.31
CA PRO A 128 -22.51 18.83 -1.91
C PRO A 128 -23.00 17.68 -1.02
N PRO A 129 -22.44 17.52 0.20
CA PRO A 129 -22.99 16.54 1.14
C PRO A 129 -24.48 16.85 1.33
N GLN A 130 -25.34 15.87 1.02
CA GLN A 130 -26.75 15.99 1.41
C GLN A 130 -26.77 16.23 2.92
N ALA A 131 -27.48 17.27 3.34
CA ALA A 131 -27.58 17.61 4.75
C ALA A 131 -28.13 16.39 5.51
N ILE A 132 -27.23 15.71 6.23
CA ILE A 132 -27.60 14.71 7.22
C ILE A 132 -28.47 15.49 8.19
N LYS A 133 -29.77 15.18 8.26
CA LYS A 133 -30.65 15.82 9.24
C LYS A 133 -29.98 15.65 10.61
N PRO A 134 -29.77 16.75 11.36
CA PRO A 134 -28.99 16.69 12.59
C PRO A 134 -29.54 15.59 13.49
N ALA A 135 -28.64 14.83 14.11
CA ALA A 135 -29.05 13.71 14.95
C ALA A 135 -30.03 14.21 16.03
N PRO A 136 -31.07 13.42 16.39
CA PRO A 136 -32.04 13.82 17.41
C PRO A 136 -31.34 13.94 18.76
N GLY A 137 -30.90 15.16 19.08
CA GLY A 137 -29.91 15.43 20.13
C GLY A 137 -28.97 16.62 19.85
N SER A 138 -28.94 17.20 18.63
CA SER A 138 -28.27 18.50 18.43
C SER A 138 -28.91 19.60 19.31
N LEU A 139 -28.08 20.57 19.70
CA LEU A 139 -28.49 21.84 20.33
C LEU A 139 -29.32 22.76 19.41
N ALA A 140 -29.60 22.35 18.17
CA ALA A 140 -30.58 22.95 17.24
C ALA A 140 -32.05 22.98 17.74
N GLY A 141 -32.27 22.93 19.06
CA GLY A 141 -33.52 23.25 19.75
C GLY A 141 -33.47 24.58 20.54
N GLU A 142 -32.31 25.22 20.66
CA GLU A 142 -32.18 26.59 21.18
C GLU A 142 -32.62 27.58 20.09
N PRO A 143 -33.75 28.31 20.24
CA PRO A 143 -34.37 29.08 19.16
C PRO A 143 -33.65 30.39 18.79
N ASP A 144 -32.46 30.62 19.36
CA ASP A 144 -31.85 31.93 19.49
C ASP A 144 -30.32 31.94 19.20
N GLY A 145 -29.73 30.78 18.85
CA GLY A 145 -28.34 30.63 18.41
C GLY A 145 -27.29 30.59 19.53
N ILE A 146 -26.24 29.78 19.34
CA ILE A 146 -25.14 29.60 20.28
C ILE A 146 -24.19 30.80 20.26
N TYR A 147 -23.92 31.42 19.09
CA TYR A 147 -22.89 32.44 18.96
C TYR A 147 -23.26 33.76 19.66
N ARG A 148 -24.55 34.03 19.89
CA ARG A 148 -24.99 35.18 20.70
C ARG A 148 -24.50 35.12 22.15
N ARG A 149 -24.27 33.93 22.71
CA ARG A 149 -23.73 33.73 24.08
C ARG A 149 -22.30 34.24 24.26
N TYR A 150 -21.59 34.52 23.16
CA TYR A 150 -20.23 35.07 23.16
C TYR A 150 -20.18 36.57 22.82
N LEU A 151 -21.32 37.23 22.60
CA LEU A 151 -21.41 38.67 22.37
C LEU A 151 -21.59 39.45 23.68
N PRO A 152 -21.04 40.67 23.81
CA PRO A 152 -21.44 41.61 24.85
C PRO A 152 -22.96 41.90 24.81
N ASP A 153 -23.58 42.04 25.98
CA ASP A 153 -25.05 42.07 26.15
C ASP A 153 -25.77 43.08 25.24
N ILE A 154 -25.16 44.26 25.05
CA ILE A 154 -25.64 45.33 24.15
C ILE A 154 -25.85 44.91 22.68
N PHE A 155 -25.29 43.77 22.26
CA PHE A 155 -25.46 43.20 20.91
C PHE A 155 -26.36 41.97 20.89
N GLN A 156 -26.67 41.36 22.05
CA GLN A 156 -27.50 40.15 22.13
C GLN A 156 -28.96 40.41 21.76
N GLU A 157 -29.50 41.60 22.07
CA GLU A 157 -30.91 41.96 21.84
C GLU A 157 -31.27 42.26 20.36
N ASN A 158 -30.28 42.31 19.46
CA ASN A 158 -30.48 42.77 18.09
C ASN A 158 -30.94 41.64 17.13
N ASP A 159 -32.21 41.68 16.68
CA ASP A 159 -32.77 40.65 15.77
C ASP A 159 -32.05 40.53 14.42
N PHE A 160 -31.58 41.65 13.84
CA PHE A 160 -30.81 41.58 12.61
C PHE A 160 -29.50 40.81 12.82
N LEU A 161 -28.78 41.10 13.90
CA LEU A 161 -27.53 40.40 14.23
C LEU A 161 -27.78 38.93 14.58
N ARG A 162 -28.86 38.62 15.30
CA ARG A 162 -29.32 37.25 15.57
C ARG A 162 -29.52 36.46 14.28
N ARG A 163 -30.32 37.00 13.35
CA ARG A 163 -30.62 36.35 12.07
C ARG A 163 -29.42 36.29 11.13
N PHE A 164 -28.51 37.27 11.21
CA PHE A 164 -27.25 37.25 10.47
C PHE A 164 -26.30 36.17 10.98
N LEU A 165 -26.13 36.02 12.30
CA LEU A 165 -25.26 34.99 12.88
C LEU A 165 -25.80 33.58 12.69
N HIS A 166 -27.13 33.38 12.72
CA HIS A 166 -27.76 32.09 12.44
C HIS A 166 -27.32 31.51 11.07
N ILE A 167 -27.13 32.34 10.04
CA ILE A 167 -26.64 31.91 8.72
C ILE A 167 -25.24 31.29 8.83
N PHE A 168 -24.38 31.79 9.72
CA PHE A 168 -23.07 31.21 9.97
C PHE A 168 -23.17 29.94 10.82
N GLU A 169 -24.03 29.90 11.83
CA GLU A 169 -24.31 28.68 12.61
C GLU A 169 -24.79 27.54 11.70
N ASP A 170 -25.76 27.78 10.81
CA ASP A 170 -26.26 26.81 9.81
C ASP A 170 -25.14 26.26 8.87
N ILE A 171 -24.09 27.06 8.62
CA ILE A 171 -22.97 26.72 7.73
C ILE A 171 -21.85 25.99 8.48
N TRP A 172 -21.59 26.34 9.74
CA TRP A 172 -20.49 25.80 10.54
C TRP A 172 -20.89 24.59 11.40
N GLU A 173 -22.14 24.49 11.88
CA GLU A 173 -22.62 23.34 12.67
C GLU A 173 -22.37 21.99 11.97
N PRO A 174 -22.60 21.81 10.64
CA PRO A 174 -22.32 20.54 9.95
C PRO A 174 -20.83 20.21 9.79
N LEU A 175 -19.93 21.15 10.11
CA LEU A 175 -18.48 20.93 10.19
C LEU A 175 -18.04 20.66 11.63
N GLU A 176 -18.60 21.40 12.60
CA GLU A 176 -18.34 21.21 14.04
C GLU A 176 -18.81 19.82 14.51
N GLN A 177 -20.05 19.41 14.16
CA GLN A 177 -20.54 18.04 14.37
C GLN A 177 -19.62 16.98 13.72
N ARG A 178 -19.02 17.28 12.55
CA ARG A 178 -18.09 16.35 11.89
C ARG A 178 -16.74 16.27 12.60
N GLN A 179 -16.29 17.36 13.21
CA GLN A 179 -15.08 17.41 14.02
C GLN A 179 -15.27 16.62 15.33
N ASP A 180 -16.37 16.85 16.04
CA ASP A 180 -16.72 16.13 17.27
C ASP A 180 -16.95 14.64 17.05
N HIS A 181 -17.45 14.26 15.87
CA HIS A 181 -17.71 12.85 15.50
C HIS A 181 -16.63 12.25 14.60
N ILE A 182 -15.47 12.89 14.42
CA ILE A 182 -14.41 12.41 13.52
C ILE A 182 -13.90 11.02 13.90
N ALA A 183 -13.95 10.66 15.20
CA ALA A 183 -13.60 9.34 15.71
C ALA A 183 -14.44 8.21 15.05
N MET A 184 -15.71 8.47 14.72
CA MET A 184 -16.60 7.47 14.10
C MET A 184 -16.15 7.05 12.69
N TYR A 185 -15.34 7.86 12.01
CA TYR A 185 -14.77 7.52 10.71
C TYR A 185 -13.59 6.53 10.82
N PHE A 186 -12.96 6.42 11.99
CA PHE A 186 -11.81 5.54 12.22
C PHE A 186 -12.17 4.16 12.81
N ASP A 187 -13.32 4.00 13.48
CA ASP A 187 -13.82 2.68 13.88
C ASP A 187 -14.53 1.99 12.68
N PRO A 188 -14.05 0.80 12.24
CA PRO A 188 -14.68 0.04 11.15
C PRO A 188 -16.13 -0.38 11.39
N ARG A 189 -16.64 -0.31 12.63
CA ARG A 189 -18.06 -0.58 12.96
C ARG A 189 -18.97 0.60 12.67
N THR A 190 -18.50 1.84 12.85
CA THR A 190 -19.32 3.06 12.72
C THR A 190 -19.07 3.84 11.43
N CYS A 191 -17.91 3.67 10.77
CA CYS A 191 -17.57 4.50 9.62
C CYS A 191 -18.53 4.30 8.44
N PRO A 192 -18.69 5.28 7.52
CA PRO A 192 -19.48 5.10 6.30
C PRO A 192 -18.96 3.95 5.43
N VAL A 193 -19.87 3.25 4.73
CA VAL A 193 -19.55 2.08 3.89
C VAL A 193 -18.54 2.41 2.78
N SER A 194 -18.63 3.62 2.24
CA SER A 194 -17.71 4.19 1.24
C SER A 194 -16.31 4.50 1.78
N PHE A 195 -16.13 4.54 3.10
CA PHE A 195 -14.87 4.82 3.77
C PHE A 195 -14.08 3.54 4.09
N LEU A 196 -14.75 2.38 4.14
CA LEU A 196 -14.12 1.08 4.41
C LEU A 196 -12.93 0.76 3.49
N PRO A 197 -12.97 1.00 2.15
CA PRO A 197 -11.82 0.73 1.28
C PRO A 197 -10.60 1.62 1.55
N TRP A 198 -10.82 2.82 2.10
CA TRP A 198 -9.74 3.73 2.48
C TRP A 198 -9.06 3.24 3.76
N LEU A 199 -9.83 2.82 4.78
CA LEU A 199 -9.28 2.14 5.97
C LEU A 199 -8.54 0.85 5.60
N ALA A 200 -9.04 0.07 4.64
CA ALA A 200 -8.38 -1.14 4.14
C ALA A 200 -7.00 -0.83 3.51
N SER A 201 -6.88 0.28 2.77
CA SER A 201 -5.61 0.69 2.17
C SER A 201 -4.51 1.04 3.18
N TRP A 202 -4.88 1.44 4.41
CA TRP A 202 -3.92 1.69 5.49
C TRP A 202 -3.35 0.40 6.08
N LEU A 203 -4.07 -0.71 5.91
CA LEU A 203 -3.76 -2.02 6.48
C LEU A 203 -3.22 -3.02 5.45
N ASP A 204 -2.99 -2.59 4.21
CA ASP A 204 -2.59 -3.46 3.07
C ASP A 204 -3.63 -4.58 2.78
N LEU A 205 -4.91 -4.25 2.92
CA LEU A 205 -6.04 -5.15 2.67
C LEU A 205 -6.71 -4.86 1.32
N SER A 206 -6.77 -5.88 0.45
CA SER A 206 -7.66 -5.91 -0.71
C SER A 206 -9.11 -6.17 -0.28
N PHE A 207 -10.05 -5.49 -0.93
CA PHE A 207 -11.49 -5.83 -0.83
C PHE A 207 -12.02 -6.16 -2.21
N ASN A 208 -12.62 -7.34 -2.34
CA ASN A 208 -13.49 -7.64 -3.47
C ASN A 208 -14.80 -6.84 -3.32
N THR A 209 -15.15 -6.06 -4.34
CA THR A 209 -16.35 -5.19 -4.37
C THR A 209 -17.65 -5.94 -4.04
N HIS A 210 -17.72 -7.23 -4.36
CA HIS A 210 -18.90 -8.07 -4.18
C HIS A 210 -19.09 -8.56 -2.73
N TRP A 211 -18.13 -8.33 -1.83
CA TRP A 211 -18.25 -8.77 -0.43
C TRP A 211 -19.33 -7.98 0.34
N PRO A 212 -20.12 -8.64 1.20
CA PRO A 212 -20.98 -7.98 2.18
C PRO A 212 -20.22 -6.96 3.03
N GLU A 213 -20.91 -5.90 3.39
CA GLU A 213 -20.40 -4.89 4.32
C GLU A 213 -19.97 -5.52 5.65
N ALA A 214 -20.76 -6.43 6.21
CA ALA A 214 -20.45 -7.11 7.46
C ALA A 214 -19.11 -7.89 7.42
N ARG A 215 -18.78 -8.53 6.29
CA ARG A 215 -17.47 -9.19 6.08
C ARG A 215 -16.34 -8.16 6.06
N ARG A 216 -16.50 -7.08 5.30
CA ARG A 216 -15.52 -5.99 5.19
C ARG A 216 -15.25 -5.32 6.54
N ARG A 217 -16.29 -5.03 7.33
CA ARG A 217 -16.16 -4.46 8.69
C ARG A 217 -15.44 -5.42 9.65
N ARG A 218 -15.86 -6.69 9.71
CA ARG A 218 -15.24 -7.70 10.60
C ARG A 218 -13.76 -7.92 10.27
N LEU A 219 -13.39 -7.93 8.99
CA LEU A 219 -11.98 -8.10 8.61
C LEU A 219 -11.11 -6.94 9.09
N LEU A 220 -11.56 -5.69 8.92
CA LEU A 220 -10.84 -4.51 9.45
C LEU A 220 -10.73 -4.53 10.97
N GLU A 221 -11.83 -4.88 11.66
CA GLU A 221 -11.90 -4.99 13.12
C GLU A 221 -10.84 -5.97 13.69
N GLN A 222 -10.56 -7.06 12.98
CA GLN A 222 -9.63 -8.11 13.43
C GLN A 222 -8.26 -8.08 12.73
N ALA A 223 -8.04 -7.17 11.78
CA ALA A 223 -6.85 -7.13 10.93
C ALA A 223 -5.52 -7.13 11.72
N MET A 224 -5.43 -6.30 12.77
CA MET A 224 -4.21 -6.21 13.59
C MET A 224 -3.93 -7.49 14.39
N GLU A 225 -4.96 -8.19 14.84
CA GLU A 225 -4.82 -9.51 15.47
C GLU A 225 -4.31 -10.53 14.44
N LEU A 226 -4.99 -10.60 13.28
CA LEU A 226 -4.67 -11.51 12.16
C LEU A 226 -3.23 -11.33 11.66
N TYR A 227 -2.75 -10.09 11.54
CA TYR A 227 -1.36 -9.81 11.14
C TYR A 227 -0.33 -10.24 12.19
N SER A 228 -0.65 -10.18 13.49
CA SER A 228 0.27 -10.66 14.53
C SER A 228 0.48 -12.18 14.51
N TRP A 229 -0.49 -12.92 13.95
CA TRP A 229 -0.44 -14.38 13.75
C TRP A 229 -0.09 -14.80 12.31
N ARG A 230 0.31 -13.88 11.42
CA ARG A 230 0.65 -14.16 10.01
C ARG A 230 1.75 -15.23 9.91
N GLY A 231 1.64 -16.14 8.95
CA GLY A 231 2.55 -17.28 8.78
C GLY A 231 2.32 -18.45 9.75
N THR A 232 1.45 -18.32 10.76
CA THR A 232 1.10 -19.43 11.67
C THR A 232 -0.15 -20.19 11.21
N ARG A 233 -0.27 -21.46 11.63
CA ARG A 233 -1.49 -22.27 11.44
C ARG A 233 -2.72 -21.57 12.04
N TYR A 234 -2.60 -20.96 13.22
CA TYR A 234 -3.70 -20.26 13.87
C TYR A 234 -4.17 -19.05 13.07
N GLY A 235 -3.25 -18.18 12.65
CA GLY A 235 -3.56 -17.00 11.84
C GLY A 235 -4.22 -17.35 10.51
N LEU A 236 -3.76 -18.39 9.82
CA LEU A 236 -4.35 -18.83 8.56
C LEU A 236 -5.75 -19.45 8.74
N VAL A 237 -5.97 -20.25 9.80
CA VAL A 237 -7.31 -20.74 10.17
C VAL A 237 -8.26 -19.57 10.45
N ARG A 238 -7.82 -18.62 11.28
CA ARG A 238 -8.61 -17.48 11.72
C ARG A 238 -8.93 -16.51 10.57
N MET A 239 -8.00 -16.28 9.64
CA MET A 239 -8.22 -15.45 8.45
C MET A 239 -9.31 -16.03 7.55
N ILE A 240 -9.25 -17.33 7.26
CA ILE A 240 -10.24 -18.02 6.43
C ILE A 240 -11.60 -18.04 7.14
N GLU A 241 -11.64 -18.26 8.46
CA GLU A 241 -12.85 -18.22 9.27
C GLU A 241 -13.50 -16.82 9.30
N VAL A 242 -12.72 -15.76 9.50
CA VAL A 242 -13.20 -14.36 9.53
C VAL A 242 -13.78 -13.94 8.17
N CYS A 243 -13.12 -14.33 7.07
CA CYS A 243 -13.60 -14.03 5.73
C CYS A 243 -14.79 -14.92 5.31
N THR A 244 -14.66 -16.24 5.37
CA THR A 244 -15.65 -17.16 4.77
C THR A 244 -16.76 -17.61 5.72
N GLY A 245 -16.54 -17.54 7.03
CA GLY A 245 -17.39 -18.18 8.04
C GLY A 245 -17.15 -19.69 8.21
N LEU A 246 -16.19 -20.27 7.49
CA LEU A 246 -15.83 -21.69 7.58
C LEU A 246 -14.49 -21.88 8.31
N THR A 247 -14.43 -22.85 9.21
CA THR A 247 -13.21 -23.21 9.93
C THR A 247 -12.41 -24.26 9.14
N PRO A 248 -11.25 -23.94 8.53
CA PRO A 248 -10.45 -24.91 7.78
C PRO A 248 -9.71 -25.89 8.70
N VAL A 249 -9.59 -27.14 8.27
CA VAL A 249 -8.72 -28.15 8.89
C VAL A 249 -7.39 -28.14 8.15
N ILE A 250 -6.35 -27.63 8.81
CA ILE A 250 -4.97 -27.62 8.28
C ILE A 250 -4.16 -28.78 8.88
N THR A 251 -3.57 -29.61 8.02
CA THR A 251 -2.73 -30.77 8.39
C THR A 251 -1.41 -30.76 7.61
N GLU A 252 -0.30 -31.08 8.27
CA GLU A 252 1.02 -31.23 7.67
C GLU A 252 1.44 -32.71 7.69
N SER A 253 2.06 -33.18 6.61
CA SER A 253 2.43 -34.58 6.41
C SER A 253 3.96 -34.74 6.48
N PRO A 254 4.53 -35.60 7.36
CA PRO A 254 5.98 -35.78 7.45
C PRO A 254 6.66 -36.24 6.14
N SER A 255 5.89 -36.79 5.19
CA SER A 255 6.33 -37.19 3.86
C SER A 255 6.44 -36.03 2.84
N GLN A 256 5.91 -34.85 3.15
CA GLN A 256 5.97 -33.65 2.31
C GLN A 256 6.30 -32.41 3.16
N PRO A 257 7.57 -32.26 3.60
CA PRO A 257 7.97 -31.15 4.46
C PRO A 257 7.72 -29.79 3.77
N PHE A 258 7.30 -28.80 4.56
CA PHE A 258 6.90 -27.47 4.11
C PHE A 258 5.64 -27.43 3.21
N VAL A 259 4.88 -28.52 3.08
CA VAL A 259 3.59 -28.54 2.36
C VAL A 259 2.46 -28.86 3.34
N PHE A 260 1.51 -27.93 3.47
CA PHE A 260 0.32 -28.13 4.29
C PHE A 260 -0.94 -28.36 3.44
N HIS A 261 -1.73 -29.35 3.83
CA HIS A 261 -3.05 -29.61 3.24
C HIS A 261 -4.09 -28.80 4.00
N ILE A 262 -4.92 -28.05 3.28
CA ILE A 262 -6.03 -27.26 3.79
C ILE A 262 -7.32 -27.91 3.30
N ARG A 263 -8.09 -28.46 4.23
CA ARG A 263 -9.43 -29.00 3.99
C ARG A 263 -10.48 -28.02 4.46
N ILE A 264 -11.39 -27.66 3.56
CA ILE A 264 -12.56 -26.83 3.86
C ILE A 264 -13.80 -27.66 3.56
N ALA A 265 -14.49 -28.09 4.62
CA ALA A 265 -15.78 -28.75 4.51
C ALA A 265 -16.89 -27.71 4.53
N LEU A 266 -17.74 -27.74 3.50
CA LEU A 266 -18.98 -26.96 3.45
C LEU A 266 -20.03 -27.67 4.33
N PRO A 267 -20.75 -26.96 5.21
CA PRO A 267 -21.86 -27.55 5.95
C PRO A 267 -22.96 -28.05 5.01
N PRO A 268 -23.56 -29.24 5.24
CA PRO A 268 -24.70 -29.70 4.45
C PRO A 268 -25.87 -28.73 4.62
N GLY A 269 -26.33 -28.14 3.51
CA GLY A 269 -27.31 -27.05 3.53
C GLY A 269 -26.72 -25.64 3.66
N PHE A 270 -25.43 -25.45 3.33
CA PHE A 270 -24.82 -24.12 3.23
C PHE A 270 -25.41 -23.30 2.07
N PHE A 271 -26.56 -22.64 2.30
CA PHE A 271 -27.13 -21.59 1.45
C PHE A 271 -26.39 -20.23 1.63
N GLY A 272 -25.10 -20.28 1.98
CA GLY A 272 -24.27 -19.09 2.06
C GLY A 272 -23.90 -18.57 0.66
N GLU A 273 -23.12 -17.48 0.63
CA GLU A 273 -22.62 -16.94 -0.62
C GLU A 273 -21.75 -17.96 -1.39
N PRO A 274 -21.70 -17.91 -2.73
CA PRO A 274 -20.79 -18.74 -3.51
C PRO A 274 -19.34 -18.45 -3.10
N ILE A 275 -18.73 -19.41 -2.40
CA ILE A 275 -17.34 -19.31 -1.96
C ILE A 275 -16.44 -19.56 -3.16
N ASP A 276 -15.92 -18.45 -3.70
CA ASP A 276 -14.92 -18.49 -4.76
C ASP A 276 -13.61 -19.11 -4.26
N LYS A 277 -13.17 -20.18 -4.93
CA LYS A 277 -11.90 -20.86 -4.63
C LYS A 277 -10.71 -19.93 -4.84
N ALA A 278 -10.75 -19.04 -5.83
CA ALA A 278 -9.68 -18.08 -6.09
C ALA A 278 -9.49 -17.09 -4.92
N LEU A 279 -10.58 -16.75 -4.22
CA LEU A 279 -10.52 -15.89 -3.04
C LEU A 279 -9.83 -16.59 -1.85
N ILE A 280 -10.10 -17.88 -1.64
CA ILE A 280 -9.40 -18.66 -0.61
C ILE A 280 -7.91 -18.79 -0.97
N GLU A 281 -7.59 -18.98 -2.25
CA GLU A 281 -6.21 -19.04 -2.73
C GLU A 281 -5.47 -17.69 -2.56
N GLU A 282 -6.12 -16.54 -2.84
CA GLU A 282 -5.57 -15.20 -2.54
C GLU A 282 -5.27 -15.04 -1.04
N LEU A 283 -6.23 -15.40 -0.17
CA LEU A 283 -6.08 -15.33 1.28
C LEU A 283 -4.94 -16.21 1.80
N ILE A 284 -4.81 -17.44 1.28
CA ILE A 284 -3.71 -18.37 1.62
C ILE A 284 -2.36 -17.79 1.14
N GLN A 285 -2.27 -17.34 -0.12
CA GLN A 285 -1.03 -16.79 -0.68
C GLN A 285 -0.56 -15.56 0.11
N ALA A 286 -1.48 -14.69 0.54
CA ALA A 286 -1.16 -13.52 1.36
C ALA A 286 -0.65 -13.88 2.77
N HIS A 287 -1.14 -14.96 3.39
CA HIS A 287 -0.87 -15.27 4.79
C HIS A 287 0.13 -16.39 5.04
N LYS A 288 0.45 -17.23 4.05
CA LYS A 288 1.44 -18.30 4.17
C LYS A 288 2.89 -17.79 4.17
N PRO A 289 3.85 -18.53 4.74
CA PRO A 289 5.27 -18.31 4.48
C PRO A 289 5.58 -18.47 2.98
N ALA A 290 6.47 -17.62 2.43
CA ALA A 290 6.81 -17.65 1.01
C ALA A 290 7.34 -19.02 0.54
N HIS A 291 8.16 -19.67 1.37
CA HIS A 291 8.78 -20.98 1.10
C HIS A 291 7.84 -22.20 1.23
N ALA A 292 6.65 -22.04 1.82
CA ALA A 292 5.76 -23.17 2.09
C ALA A 292 4.79 -23.42 0.93
N GLY A 293 4.63 -24.68 0.54
CA GLY A 293 3.61 -25.12 -0.41
C GLY A 293 2.26 -25.34 0.28
N TYR A 294 1.19 -25.43 -0.51
CA TYR A 294 -0.13 -25.81 0.00
C TYR A 294 -0.91 -26.65 -1.01
N VAL A 295 -1.83 -27.46 -0.49
CA VAL A 295 -2.85 -28.18 -1.26
C VAL A 295 -4.21 -27.78 -0.70
N LEU A 296 -5.09 -27.23 -1.54
CA LEU A 296 -6.44 -26.80 -1.14
C LEU A 296 -7.50 -27.79 -1.63
N GLU A 297 -8.13 -28.48 -0.67
CA GLU A 297 -9.25 -29.40 -0.89
C GLU A 297 -10.53 -28.76 -0.33
N VAL A 298 -11.49 -28.45 -1.20
CA VAL A 298 -12.82 -27.95 -0.81
C VAL A 298 -13.84 -29.05 -1.07
N THR A 299 -14.53 -29.51 -0.03
CA THR A 299 -15.53 -30.58 -0.11
C THR A 299 -16.93 -30.03 0.17
N THR A 300 -17.81 -30.13 -0.83
CA THR A 300 -19.27 -29.96 -0.74
C THR A 300 -19.96 -31.14 -0.05
#